data_AF-A0A927P9G7-F1
#
_entry.id   AF-A0A927P9G7-F1
#
_cell.length_a   1.000
_cell.length_b   1.000
_cell.length_c   1.000
_cell.angle_alpha   90.00
_cell.angle_beta   90.00
_cell.angle_gamma   90.00
#
_symmetry.space_group_name_H-M   'P 1'
#
loop_
_entity.id
_entity.type
_entity.pdbx_description
1 polymer ?
#
loop_
_entity_poly.entity_id
_entity_poly.type
_entity_poly.pdbx_seq_one_letter_code
_entity_poly.pdbx_strand_id
1 'polypeptide(L)'
;MTEILKIPASMGSLYGVLHTQSSCLLILSHGFGGSHTNHQDYADFFLSKGMSVFNLDFCGGGLESKSDGSMLEMTVLTEAADLNAVIDHFKNDPRFTKLFLMGFSQGGFVSSYVAAQRPEDVAGLVLEYPAYVLQDDARKRRCPMAPFLPPAMLCGKRLGMFTMKPQSPLRFMM
;
A
#
# COMPACT_ATOMS: atom_id res chain seq x y z
N MET A 1 -0.63 -12.58 19.90
CA MET A 1 0.82 -12.82 19.67
C MET A 1 1.32 -11.72 18.73
N THR A 2 2.52 -11.17 18.97
CA THR A 2 3.11 -10.15 18.08
C THR A 2 4.30 -10.74 17.35
N GLU A 3 4.35 -10.58 16.03
CA GLU A 3 5.37 -11.12 15.15
C GLU A 3 5.88 -10.02 14.22
N ILE A 4 7.20 -9.98 14.00
CA ILE A 4 7.80 -9.13 12.97
C ILE A 4 8.04 -10.02 11.76
N LEU A 5 7.53 -9.60 10.61
CA LEU A 5 7.64 -10.34 9.37
C LEU A 5 8.49 -9.57 8.36
N LYS A 6 9.27 -10.32 7.59
CA LYS A 6 9.90 -9.86 6.36
C LYS A 6 9.37 -10.70 5.21
N ILE A 7 8.65 -10.09 4.30
CA ILE A 7 7.99 -10.76 3.17
C ILE A 7 8.75 -10.38 1.89
N PRO A 8 9.10 -11.35 1.02
CA PRO A 8 9.73 -11.05 -0.26
C PRO A 8 8.88 -10.10 -1.11
N ALA A 9 9.53 -9.09 -1.68
CA ALA A 9 8.91 -8.01 -2.43
C ALA A 9 9.73 -7.67 -3.69
N SER A 10 9.12 -6.90 -4.60
CA SER A 10 9.75 -6.58 -5.89
C SER A 10 11.08 -5.80 -5.76
N MET A 11 11.23 -5.03 -4.68
CA MET A 11 12.42 -4.21 -4.38
C MET A 11 13.24 -4.77 -3.20
N GLY A 12 13.12 -6.06 -2.91
CA GLY A 12 13.83 -6.75 -1.81
C GLY A 12 12.87 -7.42 -0.85
N SER A 13 12.77 -6.91 0.37
CA SER A 13 11.86 -7.39 1.40
C SER A 13 11.03 -6.25 1.97
N LEU A 14 9.73 -6.52 2.16
CA LEU A 14 8.86 -5.64 2.92
C LEU A 14 8.86 -6.06 4.39
N TYR A 15 8.82 -5.09 5.28
CA TYR A 15 8.69 -5.23 6.72
C TYR A 15 7.24 -5.07 7.14
N GLY A 16 6.81 -5.81 8.16
CA GLY A 16 5.56 -5.49 8.84
C GLY A 16 5.46 -6.13 10.20
N VAL A 17 4.50 -5.63 10.98
CA VAL A 17 4.21 -6.13 12.33
C VAL A 17 2.83 -6.76 12.32
N LEU A 18 2.78 -8.05 12.63
CA LEU A 18 1.55 -8.81 12.77
C LEU A 18 1.17 -8.94 14.24
N HIS A 19 -0.05 -8.56 14.57
CA HIS A 19 -0.69 -8.82 15.84
C HIS A 19 -1.82 -9.82 15.62
N THR A 20 -1.62 -11.07 16.06
CA THR A 20 -2.58 -12.16 15.88
C THR A 20 -3.50 -12.28 17.11
N GLN A 21 -4.81 -12.20 16.87
CA GLN A 21 -5.89 -12.38 17.86
C GLN A 21 -7.05 -13.26 17.36
N SER A 22 -7.38 -13.21 16.08
CA SER A 22 -8.45 -14.01 15.46
C SER A 22 -8.17 -14.36 14.00
N SER A 23 -9.10 -15.07 13.36
CA SER A 23 -8.99 -15.46 11.95
C SER A 23 -9.40 -14.37 10.96
N CYS A 24 -9.76 -13.17 11.43
CA CYS A 24 -10.02 -12.00 10.58
C CYS A 24 -8.80 -11.09 10.62
N LEU A 25 -8.09 -10.96 9.50
CA LEU A 25 -6.89 -10.14 9.38
C LEU A 25 -7.18 -8.83 8.64
N LEU A 26 -6.82 -7.71 9.27
CA LEU A 26 -6.82 -6.38 8.66
C LEU A 26 -5.39 -5.98 8.30
N ILE A 27 -5.14 -5.65 7.04
CA ILE A 27 -3.84 -5.16 6.55
C ILE A 27 -3.91 -3.63 6.42
N LEU A 28 -3.00 -2.89 7.09
CA LEU A 28 -2.96 -1.43 7.07
C LEU A 28 -1.90 -0.93 6.08
N SER A 29 -2.35 -0.20 5.05
CA SER A 29 -1.52 0.47 4.05
C SER A 29 -1.34 1.95 4.39
N HIS A 30 -0.14 2.34 4.82
CA HIS A 30 0.17 3.74 5.16
C HIS A 30 0.17 4.66 3.93
N GLY A 31 0.11 5.97 4.17
CA GLY A 31 0.19 7.00 3.13
C GLY A 31 1.62 7.28 2.65
N PHE A 32 1.74 8.15 1.64
CA PHE A 32 3.02 8.55 1.07
C PHE A 32 3.99 9.09 2.14
N GLY A 33 5.20 8.53 2.18
CA GLY A 33 6.24 8.97 3.09
C GLY A 33 6.12 8.43 4.52
N GLY A 34 5.21 7.49 4.76
CA GLY A 34 4.92 6.86 6.04
C GLY A 34 5.60 5.51 6.29
N SER A 35 5.13 4.81 7.33
CA SER A 35 5.59 3.51 7.79
C SER A 35 4.50 2.80 8.63
N HIS A 36 4.78 1.58 9.10
CA HIS A 36 3.97 0.70 9.92
C HIS A 36 3.59 1.32 11.27
N THR A 37 4.32 2.34 11.74
CA THR A 37 4.00 3.06 12.97
C THR A 37 2.94 4.14 12.77
N ASN A 38 2.60 4.49 11.52
CA ASN A 38 1.47 5.37 11.25
C ASN A 38 0.14 4.66 11.54
N HIS A 39 -0.85 5.45 11.95
CA HIS A 39 -2.22 4.99 12.18
C HIS A 39 -2.33 3.86 13.21
N GLN A 40 -1.43 3.83 14.20
CA GLN A 40 -1.43 2.85 15.28
C GLN A 40 -2.72 2.90 16.10
N ASP A 41 -3.35 4.08 16.22
CA ASP A 41 -4.66 4.28 16.82
C ASP A 41 -5.76 3.43 16.16
N TYR A 42 -5.73 3.30 14.82
CA TYR A 42 -6.65 2.41 14.11
C TYR A 42 -6.32 0.94 14.33
N ALA A 43 -5.03 0.58 14.32
CA ALA A 43 -4.60 -0.79 14.61
C ALA A 43 -5.07 -1.22 16.02
N ASP A 44 -4.83 -0.38 17.02
CA ASP A 44 -5.24 -0.61 18.41
C ASP A 44 -6.77 -0.70 18.54
N PHE A 45 -7.51 0.15 17.81
CA PHE A 45 -8.96 0.08 17.78
C PHE A 45 -9.45 -1.29 17.26
N PHE A 46 -8.97 -1.75 16.11
CA PHE A 46 -9.42 -3.04 15.53
C PHE A 46 -8.94 -4.25 16.34
N LEU A 47 -7.74 -4.18 16.93
CA LEU A 47 -7.29 -5.16 17.93
C LEU A 47 -8.22 -5.17 19.16
N SER A 48 -8.67 -4.01 19.65
CA SER A 48 -9.65 -3.97 20.76
C SER A 48 -11.00 -4.59 20.39
N LYS A 49 -11.32 -4.72 19.10
CA LYS A 49 -12.50 -5.41 18.57
C LYS A 49 -12.25 -6.88 18.24
N GLY A 50 -11.06 -7.40 18.53
CA GLY A 50 -10.72 -8.82 18.36
C GLY A 50 -10.31 -9.20 16.94
N MET A 51 -9.90 -8.25 16.09
CA MET A 51 -9.31 -8.55 14.78
C MET A 51 -7.80 -8.77 14.90
N SER A 52 -7.25 -9.62 14.07
CA SER A 52 -5.80 -9.62 13.81
C SER A 52 -5.44 -8.44 12.91
N VAL A 53 -4.27 -7.85 13.12
CA VAL A 53 -3.85 -6.64 12.39
C VAL A 53 -2.41 -6.80 11.89
N PHE A 54 -2.18 -6.47 10.62
CA PHE A 54 -0.86 -6.39 10.02
C PHE A 54 -0.56 -4.97 9.54
N ASN A 55 0.37 -4.29 10.22
CA ASN A 55 0.88 -2.98 9.83
C ASN A 55 2.08 -3.18 8.91
N LEU A 56 1.95 -2.84 7.63
CA LEU A 56 3.02 -3.01 6.66
C LEU A 56 3.83 -1.71 6.46
N ASP A 57 5.09 -1.86 6.10
CA ASP A 57 5.93 -0.84 5.49
C ASP A 57 5.99 -1.11 3.98
N PHE A 58 5.59 -0.16 3.14
CA PHE A 58 5.87 -0.27 1.71
C PHE A 58 7.37 -0.14 1.42
N CYS A 59 7.87 -0.86 0.41
CA CYS A 59 9.24 -0.71 -0.04
C CYS A 59 9.45 0.71 -0.61
N GLY A 60 10.44 1.43 -0.09
CA GLY A 60 10.64 2.85 -0.37
C GLY A 60 9.47 3.76 0.08
N GLY A 61 8.58 3.27 0.95
CA GLY A 61 7.34 3.96 1.34
C GLY A 61 7.55 5.22 2.19
N GLY A 62 8.68 5.32 2.89
CA GLY A 62 8.99 6.48 3.73
C GLY A 62 10.42 6.45 4.27
N LEU A 63 10.85 7.53 4.91
CA LEU A 63 12.20 7.66 5.46
C LEU A 63 12.42 6.81 6.72
N GLU A 64 11.33 6.51 7.44
CA GLU A 64 11.33 5.66 8.63
C GLU A 64 10.86 4.24 8.32
N SER A 65 10.63 3.92 7.04
CA SER A 65 10.30 2.56 6.60
C SER A 65 11.48 1.64 6.86
N LYS A 66 11.20 0.44 7.37
CA LYS A 66 12.17 -0.64 7.57
C LYS A 66 12.17 -1.63 6.40
N SER A 67 11.31 -1.42 5.40
CA SER A 67 11.33 -2.15 4.13
C SER A 67 12.48 -1.69 3.25
N ASP A 68 12.91 -2.57 2.34
CA ASP A 68 13.94 -2.24 1.36
C ASP A 68 13.47 -1.21 0.32
N GLY A 69 14.38 -0.77 -0.56
CA GLY A 69 14.11 0.20 -1.62
C GLY A 69 14.24 1.66 -1.19
N SER A 70 14.03 2.57 -2.13
CA SER A 70 14.15 4.01 -1.90
C SER A 70 12.88 4.77 -2.30
N MET A 71 12.62 5.92 -1.67
CA MET A 71 11.52 6.82 -2.05
C MET A 71 11.62 7.33 -3.51
N LEU A 72 12.81 7.24 -4.11
CA LEU A 72 13.01 7.61 -5.52
C LEU A 72 12.59 6.48 -6.48
N GLU A 73 12.60 5.23 -6.04
CA GLU A 73 12.20 4.09 -6.88
C GLU A 73 10.72 3.72 -6.67
N MET A 74 10.15 4.11 -5.52
CA MET A 74 8.75 3.86 -5.20
C MET A 74 7.79 4.56 -6.17
N THR A 75 6.75 3.82 -6.57
CA THR A 75 5.56 4.32 -7.25
C THR A 75 4.31 3.64 -6.66
N VAL A 76 3.12 4.18 -6.94
CA VAL A 76 1.85 3.51 -6.57
C VAL A 76 1.72 2.09 -7.14
N LEU A 77 2.43 1.76 -8.23
CA LEU A 77 2.41 0.42 -8.81
C LEU A 77 3.40 -0.53 -8.13
N THR A 78 4.52 -0.03 -7.63
CA THR A 78 5.43 -0.85 -6.81
C THR A 78 4.80 -1.14 -5.45
N GLU A 79 4.15 -0.15 -4.84
CA GLU A 79 3.37 -0.36 -3.60
C GLU A 79 2.20 -1.34 -3.82
N ALA A 80 1.54 -1.30 -4.98
CA ALA A 80 0.53 -2.31 -5.33
C ALA A 80 1.14 -3.71 -5.50
N ALA A 81 2.37 -3.83 -6.00
CA ALA A 81 3.06 -5.12 -6.07
C ALA A 81 3.41 -5.63 -4.66
N ASP A 82 3.86 -4.76 -3.77
CA ASP A 82 4.14 -5.10 -2.36
C ASP A 82 2.86 -5.58 -1.65
N LEU A 83 1.74 -4.87 -1.82
CA LEU A 83 0.46 -5.27 -1.21
C LEU A 83 -0.05 -6.61 -1.77
N ASN A 84 0.15 -6.88 -3.07
CA ASN A 84 -0.14 -8.21 -3.63
C ASN A 84 0.72 -9.29 -2.97
N ALA A 85 2.01 -9.04 -2.74
CA ALA A 85 2.89 -9.98 -2.05
C ALA A 85 2.44 -10.25 -0.60
N VAL A 86 1.96 -9.24 0.11
CA VAL A 86 1.36 -9.39 1.45
C VAL A 86 0.11 -10.27 1.39
N ILE A 87 -0.80 -10.02 0.45
CA ILE A 87 -2.02 -10.83 0.29
C ILE A 87 -1.65 -12.28 -0.04
N ASP A 88 -0.72 -12.49 -0.97
CA ASP A 88 -0.27 -13.84 -1.34
C ASP A 88 0.42 -14.58 -0.19
N HIS A 89 1.11 -13.86 0.69
CA HIS A 89 1.69 -14.43 1.91
C HIS A 89 0.60 -14.95 2.87
N PHE A 90 -0.48 -14.19 3.07
CA PHE A 90 -1.50 -14.52 4.07
C PHE A 90 -2.69 -15.33 3.54
N LYS A 91 -3.00 -15.32 2.23
CA LYS A 91 -4.21 -15.96 1.71
C LYS A 91 -4.29 -17.46 1.92
N ASN A 92 -3.13 -18.13 2.03
CA ASN A 92 -3.02 -19.56 2.31
C ASN A 92 -2.59 -19.86 3.75
N ASP A 93 -2.47 -18.83 4.59
CA ASP A 93 -2.14 -19.01 6.00
C ASP A 93 -3.36 -19.57 6.74
N PRO A 94 -3.30 -20.77 7.34
CA PRO A 94 -4.45 -21.40 7.98
C PRO A 94 -4.95 -20.64 9.21
N ARG A 95 -4.20 -19.66 9.72
CA ARG A 95 -4.63 -18.78 10.81
C ARG A 95 -5.75 -17.85 10.38
N PHE A 96 -5.84 -17.49 9.10
CA PHE A 96 -6.75 -16.46 8.61
C PHE A 96 -7.77 -17.03 7.63
N THR A 97 -9.02 -16.60 7.81
CA THR A 97 -10.17 -17.00 6.97
C THR A 97 -10.76 -15.84 6.18
N LYS A 98 -10.46 -14.60 6.61
CA LYS A 98 -10.91 -13.38 5.95
C LYS A 98 -9.80 -12.34 6.02
N LEU A 99 -9.55 -11.69 4.89
CA LEU A 99 -8.59 -10.59 4.74
C LEU A 99 -9.34 -9.31 4.42
N PHE A 100 -9.01 -8.24 5.12
CA PHE A 100 -9.53 -6.90 4.92
C PHE A 100 -8.37 -5.95 4.66
N LEU A 101 -8.59 -4.89 3.89
CA LEU A 101 -7.60 -3.84 3.70
C LEU A 101 -8.11 -2.53 4.28
N MET A 102 -7.24 -1.82 4.99
CA MET A 102 -7.45 -0.44 5.38
C MET A 102 -6.31 0.42 4.82
N GLY A 103 -6.65 1.43 4.03
CA GLY A 103 -5.65 2.26 3.37
C GLY A 103 -5.88 3.75 3.59
N PHE A 104 -4.79 4.49 3.77
CA PHE A 104 -4.79 5.92 4.06
C PHE A 104 -4.12 6.71 2.94
N SER A 105 -4.76 7.76 2.41
CA SER A 105 -4.19 8.61 1.34
C SER A 105 -3.68 7.77 0.15
N GLN A 106 -2.37 7.80 -0.15
CA GLN A 106 -1.76 6.97 -1.20
C GLN A 106 -1.97 5.47 -0.95
N GLY A 107 -1.84 5.01 0.30
CA GLY A 107 -2.16 3.63 0.68
C GLY A 107 -3.62 3.29 0.42
N GLY A 108 -4.55 4.24 0.59
CA GLY A 108 -5.97 4.07 0.24
C GLY A 108 -6.19 3.87 -1.26
N PHE A 109 -5.49 4.63 -2.10
CA PHE A 109 -5.48 4.39 -3.54
C PHE A 109 -4.97 2.98 -3.85
N VAL A 110 -3.82 2.60 -3.30
CA VAL A 110 -3.19 1.28 -3.52
C VAL A 110 -4.10 0.14 -3.06
N SER A 111 -4.68 0.21 -1.87
CA SER A 111 -5.60 -0.82 -1.36
C SER A 111 -6.81 -1.00 -2.27
N SER A 112 -7.43 0.10 -2.72
CA SER A 112 -8.58 0.03 -3.62
C SER A 112 -8.22 -0.52 -5.01
N TYR A 113 -7.05 -0.16 -5.54
CA TYR A 113 -6.54 -0.64 -6.82
C TYR A 113 -6.26 -2.15 -6.80
N VAL A 114 -5.66 -2.66 -5.72
CA VAL A 114 -5.34 -4.08 -5.56
C VAL A 114 -6.60 -4.90 -5.29
N ALA A 115 -7.49 -4.45 -4.41
CA ALA A 115 -8.72 -5.20 -4.12
C ALA A 115 -9.64 -5.35 -5.33
N ALA A 116 -9.69 -4.35 -6.22
CA ALA A 116 -10.43 -4.46 -7.48
C ALA A 116 -9.91 -5.59 -8.39
N GLN A 117 -8.64 -5.99 -8.25
CA GLN A 117 -8.03 -7.09 -9.00
C GLN A 117 -8.11 -8.44 -8.27
N ARG A 118 -8.49 -8.42 -7.00
CA ARG A 118 -8.44 -9.57 -6.07
C ARG A 118 -9.77 -9.74 -5.31
N PRO A 119 -10.95 -9.71 -5.97
CA PRO A 119 -12.24 -9.71 -5.29
C PRO A 119 -12.49 -10.99 -4.46
N GLU A 120 -11.88 -12.11 -4.83
CA GLU A 120 -11.99 -13.38 -4.10
C GLU A 120 -11.11 -13.45 -2.85
N ASP A 121 -10.02 -12.66 -2.79
CA ASP A 121 -9.08 -12.67 -1.67
C ASP A 121 -9.41 -11.60 -0.62
N VAL A 122 -10.10 -10.51 -1.00
CA VAL A 122 -10.35 -9.34 -0.13
C VAL A 122 -11.82 -9.27 0.28
N ALA A 123 -12.10 -9.58 1.54
CA ALA A 123 -13.45 -9.61 2.10
C ALA A 123 -14.07 -8.23 2.36
N GLY A 124 -13.24 -7.16 2.38
CA GLY A 124 -13.74 -5.80 2.55
C GLY A 124 -12.64 -4.74 2.59
N LEU A 125 -13.06 -3.48 2.43
CA LEU A 125 -12.20 -2.30 2.34
C LEU A 125 -12.64 -1.21 3.30
N VAL A 126 -11.66 -0.56 3.93
CA VAL A 126 -11.82 0.71 4.65
C VAL A 126 -10.88 1.73 4.03
N LEU A 127 -11.40 2.82 3.48
CA LEU A 127 -10.62 3.79 2.72
C LEU A 127 -10.69 5.15 3.40
N GLU A 128 -9.59 5.55 4.02
CA GLU A 128 -9.44 6.85 4.66
C GLU A 128 -8.80 7.83 3.69
N TYR A 129 -9.60 8.83 3.26
CA TYR A 129 -9.19 9.90 2.36
C TYR A 129 -8.34 9.43 1.15
N PRO A 130 -8.78 8.42 0.38
CA PRO A 130 -7.96 7.79 -0.66
C PRO A 130 -7.54 8.79 -1.74
N ALA A 131 -6.25 8.78 -2.10
CA ALA A 131 -5.64 9.77 -2.99
C ALA A 131 -5.93 9.50 -4.49
N TYR A 132 -7.20 9.42 -4.87
CA TYR A 132 -7.61 9.25 -6.28
C TYR A 132 -7.13 10.38 -7.20
N VAL A 133 -6.89 11.56 -6.63
CA VAL A 133 -6.36 12.73 -7.34
C VAL A 133 -4.95 12.55 -7.88
N LEU A 134 -4.17 11.57 -7.39
CA LEU A 134 -2.75 11.39 -7.77
C LEU A 134 -2.55 11.34 -9.29
N GLN A 135 -3.47 10.71 -10.02
CA GLN A 135 -3.36 10.60 -11.47
C GLN A 135 -3.59 11.92 -12.20
N ASP A 136 -4.60 12.70 -11.78
CA ASP A 136 -4.85 14.04 -12.32
C ASP A 136 -3.67 14.97 -12.05
N ASP A 137 -3.16 14.89 -10.85
CA ASP A 137 -2.02 15.65 -10.36
C ASP A 137 -0.72 15.32 -11.11
N ALA A 138 -0.47 14.03 -11.38
CA ALA A 138 0.63 13.59 -12.22
C ALA A 138 0.48 14.08 -13.67
N ARG A 139 -0.73 14.07 -14.22
CA ARG A 139 -1.02 14.60 -15.57
C ARG A 139 -0.78 16.10 -15.66
N LYS A 140 -1.27 16.88 -14.70
CA LYS A 140 -1.08 18.35 -14.66
C LYS A 140 0.39 18.75 -14.55
N ARG A 141 1.18 17.97 -13.80
CA ARG A 141 2.61 18.25 -13.60
C ARG A 141 3.47 17.73 -14.76
N ARG A 142 2.92 16.92 -15.67
CA ARG A 142 3.66 16.36 -16.80
C ARG A 142 4.09 17.47 -17.74
N CYS A 143 5.40 17.67 -17.89
CA CYS A 143 5.96 18.54 -18.92
C CYS A 143 5.95 17.79 -20.26
N PRO A 144 5.24 18.27 -21.31
CA PRO A 144 5.12 17.55 -22.59
C PRO A 144 6.47 17.27 -23.28
N MET A 145 7.45 18.12 -23.01
CA MET A 145 8.79 18.07 -23.62
C MET A 145 9.80 17.24 -22.81
N ALA A 146 9.44 16.78 -21.61
CA ALA A 146 10.27 15.92 -20.81
C ALA A 146 9.68 14.49 -20.83
N PRO A 147 10.44 13.47 -21.27
CA PRO A 147 9.94 12.09 -21.29
C PRO A 147 9.63 11.56 -19.88
N PHE A 148 10.14 12.24 -18.85
CA PHE A 148 9.96 11.93 -17.45
C PHE A 148 9.55 13.16 -16.67
N LEU A 149 8.73 12.98 -15.62
CA LEU A 149 8.58 13.99 -14.59
C LEU A 149 9.95 14.14 -13.90
N PRO A 150 10.54 15.35 -13.85
CA PRO A 150 11.72 15.57 -13.02
C PRO A 150 11.36 15.22 -11.56
N PRO A 151 12.35 14.84 -10.73
CA PRO A 151 12.11 14.57 -9.31
C PRO A 151 11.26 15.68 -8.69
N ALA A 152 10.03 15.36 -8.35
CA ALA A 152 9.07 16.34 -7.86
C ALA A 152 9.17 16.41 -6.34
N MET A 153 9.07 17.62 -5.80
CA MET A 153 8.81 17.81 -4.37
C MET A 153 7.32 17.61 -4.12
N LEU A 154 6.96 16.54 -3.40
CA LEU A 154 5.61 16.36 -2.86
C LEU A 154 5.72 16.37 -1.34
N CYS A 155 5.02 17.30 -0.69
CA CYS A 155 5.09 17.49 0.77
C CYS A 155 6.53 17.59 1.32
N GLY A 156 7.41 18.31 0.62
CA GLY A 156 8.81 18.49 1.04
C GLY A 156 9.73 17.28 0.81
N LYS A 157 9.24 16.21 0.17
CA LYS A 157 10.02 15.00 -0.15
C LYS A 157 10.28 14.90 -1.65
N ARG A 158 11.49 14.49 -2.03
CA ARG A 158 11.89 14.25 -3.43
C ARG A 158 11.39 12.88 -3.87
N LEU A 159 10.46 12.84 -4.82
CA LEU A 159 10.04 11.62 -5.53
C LEU A 159 10.95 11.34 -6.71
N GLY A 160 11.06 10.07 -7.10
CA GLY A 160 11.66 9.70 -8.37
C GLY A 160 10.61 9.45 -9.45
N MET A 161 10.98 8.63 -10.43
CA MET A 161 10.49 8.78 -11.79
C MET A 161 9.13 8.09 -12.02
N PHE A 162 8.06 8.88 -12.17
CA PHE A 162 6.76 8.34 -12.61
C PHE A 162 6.80 8.00 -14.11
N THR A 163 6.65 6.72 -14.45
CA THR A 163 6.41 6.31 -15.84
C THR A 163 4.90 6.18 -16.09
N MET A 164 4.31 7.22 -16.68
CA MET A 164 2.97 7.12 -17.28
C MET A 164 3.13 6.46 -18.66
N LYS A 165 2.96 5.13 -18.75
CA LYS A 165 2.75 4.48 -20.06
C LYS A 165 1.54 5.15 -20.75
N PRO A 166 1.57 5.32 -22.09
CA PRO A 166 0.39 5.79 -22.82
C PRO A 166 -0.76 4.82 -22.52
N GLN A 167 -1.92 5.37 -22.16
CA GLN A 167 -3.09 4.62 -21.73
C GLN A 167 -3.50 3.56 -22.76
N SER A 168 -3.67 2.31 -22.34
CA SER A 168 -4.84 1.56 -22.80
C SER A 168 -6.04 2.08 -21.98
N PRO A 169 -7.21 2.31 -22.59
CA PRO A 169 -8.36 2.77 -21.84
C PRO A 169 -8.74 1.68 -20.84
N LEU A 170 -8.73 2.00 -19.54
CA LEU A 170 -9.45 1.22 -18.56
C LEU A 170 -10.93 1.21 -18.99
N ARG A 171 -11.38 0.12 -19.60
CA ARG A 171 -12.80 -0.19 -19.67
C ARG A 171 -13.21 -0.63 -18.27
N PHE A 172 -13.93 0.23 -17.56
CA PHE A 172 -14.85 -0.23 -16.54
C PHE A 172 -15.95 -1.02 -17.26
N MET A 173 -15.92 -2.35 -17.19
CA MET A 173 -17.13 -3.12 -17.38
C MET A 173 -17.82 -3.17 -16.01
N MET A 174 -18.97 -2.51 -15.94
CA MET A 174 -20.03 -2.86 -14.99
C MET A 174 -20.59 -4.24 -15.34
#